data_AF-A0A7K1LD73-F1
#
_entry.id   AF-A0A7K1LD73-F1
#
_cell.length_a   1.000
_cell.length_b   1.000
_cell.length_c   1.000
_cell.angle_alpha   90.00
_cell.angle_beta   90.00
_cell.angle_gamma   90.00
#
_symmetry.space_group_name_H-M   'P 1'
#
loop_
_entity.id
_entity.type
_entity.pdbx_description
1 polymer ?
#
loop_
_entity_poly.entity_id
_entity_poly.type
_entity_poly.pdbx_seq_one_letter_code
_entity_poly.pdbx_strand_id
1 'polypeptide(L)'
;MSSATGYKFKSEPFLRHAAEGEARGRAEGEARGRAEGTARAILVVLAARGLAVSEEAHERIMACRDIGTLSGWLVSATMCESTDGYFGSPSSLRRPDASRT
;
A
#
# COMPACT_ATOMS: atom_id res chain seq x y z
N MET A 1 -54.72 8.21 -23.64
CA MET A 1 -54.31 6.83 -23.93
C MET A 1 -52.91 6.64 -23.33
N SER A 2 -52.84 5.95 -22.19
CA SER A 2 -51.59 5.69 -21.47
C SER A 2 -50.99 4.39 -21.97
N SER A 3 -49.73 4.41 -22.40
CA SER A 3 -48.84 3.26 -22.24
C SER A 3 -47.40 3.76 -22.29
N ALA A 4 -46.90 4.16 -21.13
CA ALA A 4 -45.49 4.03 -20.82
C ALA A 4 -45.28 2.57 -20.39
N THR A 5 -44.65 1.75 -21.23
CA THR A 5 -44.09 0.48 -20.75
C THR A 5 -42.60 0.49 -21.06
N GLY A 6 -41.84 0.76 -20.01
CA GLY A 6 -40.40 0.96 -20.05
C GLY A 6 -39.66 -0.22 -20.66
N TYR A 7 -38.80 0.09 -21.62
CA TYR A 7 -37.82 -0.83 -22.15
C TYR A 7 -36.79 -1.15 -21.04
N LYS A 8 -37.04 -2.22 -20.29
CA LYS A 8 -36.17 -2.66 -19.19
C LYS A 8 -35.06 -3.54 -19.78
N PHE A 9 -34.10 -2.93 -20.46
CA PHE A 9 -32.88 -3.63 -20.88
C PHE A 9 -31.99 -3.88 -19.66
N LYS A 10 -32.27 -4.95 -18.94
CA LYS A 10 -31.34 -5.57 -18.00
C LYS A 10 -31.16 -7.01 -18.45
N SER A 11 -30.48 -7.19 -19.57
CA SER A 11 -30.13 -8.53 -20.04
C SER A 11 -29.16 -9.17 -19.04
N GLU A 12 -29.28 -10.47 -18.86
CA GLU A 12 -28.37 -11.29 -18.05
C GLU A 12 -26.89 -10.93 -18.26
N PRO A 13 -26.36 -10.82 -19.50
CA PRO A 13 -24.97 -10.41 -19.72
C PRO A 13 -24.65 -8.99 -19.23
N PHE A 14 -25.59 -8.05 -19.31
CA PHE A 14 -25.37 -6.68 -18.83
C PHE A 14 -25.23 -6.64 -17.30
N LEU A 15 -26.05 -7.40 -16.58
CA LEU A 15 -25.96 -7.50 -15.11
C LEU A 15 -24.66 -8.16 -14.66
N ARG A 16 -24.19 -9.18 -15.38
CA ARG A 16 -22.90 -9.84 -15.09
C ARG A 16 -21.72 -8.89 -15.27
N HIS A 17 -21.65 -8.18 -16.39
CA HIS A 17 -20.57 -7.22 -16.63
C HIS A 17 -20.58 -6.05 -15.63
N ALA A 18 -21.77 -5.57 -15.22
CA ALA A 18 -21.87 -4.56 -14.16
C ALA A 18 -21.33 -5.09 -12.82
N ALA A 19 -21.71 -6.31 -12.42
CA ALA A 19 -21.24 -6.93 -11.18
C ALA A 19 -19.72 -7.20 -11.20
N GLU A 20 -19.17 -7.65 -12.33
CA GLU A 20 -17.72 -7.83 -12.52
C GLU A 20 -16.97 -6.50 -12.42
N GLY A 21 -17.51 -5.43 -13.02
CA GLY A 21 -16.95 -4.08 -12.93
C GLY A 21 -16.91 -3.55 -11.50
N GLU A 22 -17.99 -3.73 -10.74
CA GLU A 22 -18.05 -3.35 -9.31
C GLU A 22 -17.07 -4.18 -8.46
N ALA A 23 -16.97 -5.49 -8.70
CA ALA A 23 -16.04 -6.36 -7.98
C ALA A 23 -14.59 -5.95 -8.25
N ARG A 24 -14.24 -5.69 -9.52
CA ARG A 24 -12.91 -5.22 -9.90
C ARG A 24 -12.59 -3.86 -9.29
N GLY A 25 -13.53 -2.91 -9.37
CA GLY A 25 -13.34 -1.56 -8.80
C GLY A 25 -13.13 -1.58 -7.28
N ARG A 26 -13.85 -2.44 -6.56
CA ARG A 26 -13.64 -2.62 -5.12
C ARG A 26 -12.27 -3.22 -4.81
N ALA A 27 -11.88 -4.29 -5.51
CA ALA A 27 -10.58 -4.93 -5.30
C ALA A 27 -9.41 -3.96 -5.56
N GLU A 28 -9.47 -3.18 -6.65
CA GLU A 28 -8.47 -2.15 -6.96
C GLU A 28 -8.46 -1.03 -5.91
N GLY A 29 -9.65 -0.58 -5.47
CA GLY A 29 -9.79 0.42 -4.41
C GLY A 29 -9.20 -0.03 -3.07
N GLU A 30 -9.46 -1.26 -2.66
CA GLU A 30 -8.92 -1.85 -1.42
C GLU A 30 -7.40 -2.05 -1.49
N ALA A 31 -6.88 -2.52 -2.63
CA ALA A 31 -5.44 -2.66 -2.82
C ALA A 31 -4.73 -1.29 -2.74
N ARG A 32 -5.27 -0.28 -3.44
CA ARG A 32 -4.73 1.08 -3.40
C ARG A 32 -4.83 1.69 -2.00
N GLY A 33 -5.98 1.53 -1.34
CA GLY A 33 -6.21 2.05 0.00
C GLY A 33 -5.28 1.42 1.04
N ARG A 34 -5.04 0.10 0.95
CA ARG A 34 -4.05 -0.57 1.80
C ARG A 34 -2.64 -0.03 1.58
N ALA A 35 -2.22 0.19 0.33
CA ALA A 35 -0.88 0.69 0.05
C ALA A 35 -0.67 2.11 0.57
N GLU A 36 -1.61 3.01 0.32
CA GLU A 36 -1.55 4.38 0.84
C GLU A 36 -1.60 4.40 2.38
N GLY A 37 -2.42 3.53 2.98
CA GLY A 37 -2.50 3.38 4.43
C GLY A 37 -1.18 2.93 5.04
N THR A 38 -0.56 1.89 4.49
CA THR A 38 0.73 1.39 4.99
C THR A 38 1.85 2.41 4.79
N ALA A 39 1.90 3.10 3.63
CA ALA A 39 2.86 4.18 3.38
C ALA A 39 2.77 5.28 4.45
N ARG A 40 1.55 5.73 4.77
CA ARG A 40 1.31 6.72 5.84
C ARG A 40 1.71 6.17 7.21
N ALA A 41 1.43 4.90 7.51
CA ALA A 41 1.79 4.28 8.78
C ALA A 41 3.30 4.27 9.01
N ILE A 42 4.10 4.00 7.97
CA ILE A 42 5.57 4.05 8.03
C ILE A 42 6.02 5.46 8.44
N LEU A 43 5.49 6.49 7.79
CA LEU A 43 5.84 7.88 8.08
C LEU A 43 5.47 8.29 9.50
N VAL A 44 4.30 7.85 9.99
CA VAL A 44 3.87 8.08 11.38
C VAL A 44 4.82 7.42 12.37
N VAL A 45 5.24 6.18 12.11
CA VAL A 45 6.21 5.47 12.98
C VAL A 45 7.56 6.18 12.99
N LEU A 46 8.07 6.59 11.82
CA LEU A 46 9.34 7.33 11.73
C LEU A 46 9.26 8.67 12.48
N ALA A 47 8.17 9.42 12.33
CA ALA A 47 7.93 10.65 13.06
C ALA A 47 7.84 10.43 14.58
N ALA A 48 7.14 9.37 15.02
CA ALA A 48 7.02 9.02 16.45
C ALA A 48 8.37 8.65 17.07
N ARG A 49 9.30 8.13 16.28
CA ARG A 49 10.68 7.86 16.71
C ARG A 49 11.60 9.08 16.71
N GLY A 50 11.12 10.24 16.25
CA GLY A 50 11.93 11.45 16.12
C GLY A 50 12.93 11.37 14.97
N LEU A 51 12.71 10.48 13.99
CA LEU A 51 13.57 10.34 12.83
C LEU A 51 13.13 11.32 11.74
N ALA A 52 14.05 12.21 11.35
CA ALA A 52 13.79 13.17 10.27
C ALA A 52 13.76 12.43 8.92
N VAL A 53 12.58 12.38 8.32
CA VAL A 53 12.37 11.82 6.97
C VAL A 53 12.63 12.92 5.95
N SER A 54 13.52 12.67 4.98
CA SER A 54 13.73 13.59 3.87
C SER A 54 12.52 13.61 2.94
N GLU A 55 12.29 14.73 2.23
CA GLU A 55 11.19 14.84 1.27
C GLU A 55 11.26 13.76 0.18
N GLU A 56 12.47 13.42 -0.29
CA GLU A 56 12.68 12.36 -1.27
C GLU A 56 12.25 10.98 -0.73
N ALA A 57 12.55 10.70 0.54
CA ALA A 57 12.10 9.47 1.20
C ALA A 57 10.58 9.44 1.38
N HIS A 58 9.99 10.58 1.75
CA HIS A 58 8.55 10.74 1.89
C HIS A 58 7.82 10.48 0.56
N GLU A 59 8.29 11.10 -0.53
CA GLU A 59 7.77 10.88 -1.87
C GLU A 59 7.91 9.43 -2.31
N ARG A 60 9.08 8.80 -2.07
CA ARG A 60 9.32 7.40 -2.42
C ARG A 60 8.39 6.44 -1.68
N ILE A 61 8.15 6.68 -0.39
CA ILE A 61 7.23 5.87 0.42
C ILE A 61 5.80 6.03 -0.08
N MET A 62 5.36 7.26 -0.36
CA MET A 62 4.01 7.55 -0.84
C MET A 62 3.75 7.10 -2.29
N ALA A 63 4.79 7.05 -3.12
CA ALA A 63 4.70 6.55 -4.49
C ALA A 63 4.67 5.01 -4.57
N CYS A 64 5.16 4.31 -3.54
CA CYS A 64 5.18 2.85 -3.53
C CYS A 64 3.77 2.26 -3.42
N ARG A 65 3.43 1.34 -4.33
CA ARG A 65 2.14 0.63 -4.36
C ARG A 65 2.25 -0.85 -4.03
N ASP A 66 3.46 -1.35 -3.84
CA ASP A 66 3.71 -2.73 -3.46
C ASP A 66 3.61 -2.89 -1.94
N ILE A 67 2.56 -3.59 -1.52
CA ILE A 67 2.30 -3.91 -0.11
C ILE A 67 3.44 -4.72 0.51
N GLY A 68 4.09 -5.61 -0.25
CA GLY A 68 5.18 -6.44 0.26
C GLY A 68 6.38 -5.58 0.66
N THR A 69 6.80 -4.71 -0.25
CA THR A 69 7.84 -3.71 -0.01
C THR A 69 7.46 -2.78 1.15
N LEU A 70 6.24 -2.22 1.14
CA LEU A 70 5.75 -1.34 2.21
C LEU A 70 5.71 -2.04 3.58
N SER A 71 5.38 -3.32 3.64
CA SER A 71 5.34 -4.07 4.90
C SER A 71 6.74 -4.34 5.44
N GLY A 72 7.69 -4.71 4.58
CA GLY A 72 9.11 -4.76 4.95
C GLY A 72 9.60 -3.41 5.44
N TRP A 73 9.15 -2.35 4.76
CA TRP A 73 9.35 -0.96 5.15
C TRP A 73 8.55 -0.50 6.37
N LEU A 74 7.63 -1.27 6.92
CA LEU A 74 7.06 -0.95 8.22
C LEU A 74 7.87 -1.61 9.34
N VAL A 75 8.25 -2.88 9.15
CA VAL A 75 8.97 -3.67 10.15
C VAL A 75 10.32 -3.05 10.45
N SER A 76 11.14 -2.80 9.44
CA SER A 76 12.47 -2.27 9.71
C SER A 76 12.36 -0.87 10.38
N ALA A 77 11.29 -0.09 10.20
CA ALA A 77 11.16 1.30 10.66
C ALA A 77 10.93 1.32 12.17
N THR A 78 10.46 0.19 12.70
CA THR A 78 10.46 -0.13 14.13
C THR A 78 11.82 -0.56 14.68
N MET A 79 12.79 -0.90 13.82
CA MET A 79 14.12 -1.37 14.21
C MET A 79 15.25 -0.37 13.91
N CYS A 80 15.14 0.46 12.87
CA CYS A 80 16.20 1.39 12.45
C CYS A 80 16.31 2.62 13.35
N GLU A 81 17.54 2.97 13.74
CA GLU A 81 17.87 4.18 14.51
C GLU A 81 18.19 5.39 13.61
N SER A 82 18.16 5.23 12.28
CA SER A 82 18.44 6.29 11.31
C SER A 82 17.63 6.09 10.01
N THR A 83 17.28 7.20 9.35
CA THR A 83 16.46 7.25 8.13
C THR A 83 17.20 6.79 6.86
N ASP A 84 18.53 6.90 6.81
CA ASP A 84 19.32 6.54 5.62
C ASP A 84 19.44 5.02 5.37
N GLY A 85 19.27 4.20 6.40
CA GLY A 85 19.43 2.73 6.31
C GLY A 85 18.19 1.98 5.83
N TYR A 86 17.08 2.69 5.58
CA TYR A 86 15.77 2.08 5.54
C TYR A 86 15.38 1.44 4.20
N PHE A 87 15.86 2.02 3.11
CA PHE A 87 15.57 1.57 1.76
C PHE A 87 16.34 0.31 1.35
N GLY A 88 16.90 -0.43 2.32
CA GLY A 88 17.65 -1.66 2.10
C GLY A 88 16.76 -2.76 1.54
N SER A 89 17.11 -3.25 0.35
CA SER A 89 16.63 -4.51 -0.24
C SER A 89 16.45 -5.62 0.80
N PRO A 90 15.45 -6.52 0.65
CA PRO A 90 15.22 -7.64 1.57
C PRO A 90 16.33 -8.72 1.60
N SER A 91 17.57 -8.40 1.27
CA SER A 91 18.66 -9.38 1.04
C SER A 91 19.95 -9.12 1.81
N SER A 92 19.98 -8.29 2.85
CA SER A 92 21.16 -8.16 3.71
C SER A 92 20.84 -8.30 5.19
N LEU A 93 20.35 -9.49 5.59
CA LEU A 93 20.59 -9.98 6.95
C LEU A 93 22.08 -10.34 7.09
N ARG A 94 22.94 -9.33 7.15
CA ARG A 94 24.32 -9.51 7.62
C ARG A 94 24.24 -9.57 9.15
N ARG A 95 24.29 -10.80 9.69
CA ARG A 95 24.38 -11.07 11.12
C ARG A 95 25.52 -10.23 11.74
N PRO A 96 25.35 -9.68 12.95
CA PRO A 96 26.46 -9.10 13.68
C PRO A 96 27.53 -10.18 13.91
N ASP A 97 28.76 -9.82 13.55
CA ASP A 97 29.99 -10.56 13.81
C ASP A 97 30.11 -10.84 15.32
N ALA A 98 29.94 -12.11 15.68
CA ALA A 98 30.26 -12.64 17.00
C ALA A 98 31.75 -13.04 17.06
N SER A 99 32.65 -12.06 16.95
CA SER A 99 34.09 -12.27 17.11
C SER A 99 34.75 -11.02 17.72
N ARG A 100 34.26 -10.59 18.88
CA ARG A 100 35.05 -9.75 19.78
C ARG A 100 34.90 -10.24 21.22
N THR A 101 35.63 -11.32 21.52
CA THR A 101 36.35 -11.62 22.77
C THR A 101 37.22 -12.84 22.55
#